data_AF-A0A7R9WBE2-F1
#
_entry.id   AF-A0A7R9WBE2-F1
#
_cell.length_a   1.000
_cell.length_b   1.000
_cell.length_c   1.000
_cell.angle_alpha   90.00
_cell.angle_beta   90.00
_cell.angle_gamma   90.00
#
_symmetry.space_group_name_H-M   'P 1'
#
loop_
_entity.id
_entity.type
_entity.pdbx_description
1 polymer ?
#
loop_
_entity_poly.entity_id
_entity_poly.type
_entity_poly.pdbx_seq_one_letter_code
_entity_poly.pdbx_strand_id
1 'polypeptide(L)'
;VVPAHQWPVSIRNEDGNFEDIVHPGDHKTKLAVPRFWSDPVHDNKLMTRDLAMSIGSCIAPDKNGNIARGDDCPKKDRTIFVAIASYRDWQCRFTVESIFTRATYPERVRV
;
A
#
# COMPACT_ATOMS: atom_id res chain seq x y z
N VAL A 1 -3.65 -6.97 -14.13
CA VAL A 1 -2.18 -6.81 -14.02
C VAL A 1 -1.92 -5.89 -12.84
N VAL A 2 -0.96 -6.21 -11.97
CA VAL A 2 -0.64 -5.34 -10.82
C VAL A 2 -0.06 -4.03 -11.37
N PRO A 3 -0.58 -2.85 -10.99
CA PRO A 3 -0.06 -1.58 -11.47
C PRO A 3 1.37 -1.34 -10.96
N ALA A 4 2.14 -0.55 -11.72
CA ALA A 4 3.48 -0.15 -11.29
C ALA A 4 3.39 0.61 -9.96
N HIS A 5 4.23 0.24 -8.99
CA HIS A 5 4.22 0.91 -7.69
C HIS A 5 4.88 2.29 -7.80
N GLN A 6 4.15 3.31 -7.35
CA GLN A 6 4.63 4.67 -7.21
C GLN A 6 4.88 4.97 -5.73
N TRP A 7 6.02 5.55 -5.38
CA TRP A 7 6.28 6.07 -4.04
C TRP A 7 7.26 7.25 -4.08
N PRO A 8 7.03 8.32 -3.32
CA PRO A 8 5.84 8.59 -2.51
C PRO A 8 4.59 8.84 -3.37
N VAL A 9 3.42 8.34 -2.94
CA VAL A 9 2.13 8.68 -3.56
C VAL A 9 1.59 9.92 -2.85
N SER A 10 1.18 10.92 -3.63
CA SER A 10 0.40 12.05 -3.13
C SER A 10 -1.03 11.94 -3.64
N ILE A 11 -2.01 12.36 -2.83
CA ILE A 11 -3.39 12.48 -3.29
C ILE A 11 -3.52 13.42 -4.51
N ARG A 12 -2.59 14.36 -4.67
CA ARG A 12 -2.49 15.24 -5.84
C ARG A 12 -2.14 14.50 -7.14
N ASN A 13 -1.53 13.33 -7.03
CA ASN A 13 -1.23 12.49 -8.19
C ASN A 13 -2.49 11.79 -8.72
N GLU A 14 -3.59 11.81 -7.95
CA GLU A 14 -4.89 11.22 -8.31
C GLU A 14 -5.89 12.30 -8.78
N ASP A 15 -5.47 13.55 -8.96
CA ASP A 15 -6.34 14.66 -9.39
C ASP A 15 -7.03 14.31 -10.73
N GLY A 16 -8.36 14.26 -10.71
CA GLY A 16 -9.18 13.87 -11.87
C GLY A 16 -9.39 12.36 -12.04
N ASN A 17 -8.82 11.52 -11.17
CA ASN A 17 -8.94 10.06 -11.19
C ASN A 17 -9.78 9.52 -10.01
N PHE A 18 -10.88 10.19 -9.71
CA PHE A 18 -11.82 9.80 -8.66
C PHE A 18 -13.07 9.16 -9.28
N GLU A 19 -13.74 8.31 -8.50
CA GLU A 19 -15.04 7.72 -8.79
C GLU A 19 -16.00 7.92 -7.62
N ASP A 20 -17.28 8.08 -7.93
CA ASP A 20 -18.33 8.16 -6.92
C ASP A 20 -18.80 6.76 -6.54
N ILE A 21 -18.56 6.35 -5.30
CA ILE A 21 -19.14 5.13 -4.74
C ILE A 21 -20.30 5.48 -3.80
N VAL A 22 -21.26 4.56 -3.67
CA VAL A 22 -22.32 4.67 -2.66
C VAL A 22 -21.79 4.12 -1.34
N HIS A 23 -21.93 4.90 -0.26
CA HIS A 23 -21.47 4.53 1.07
C HIS A 23 -22.12 3.19 1.50
N PRO A 24 -21.32 2.15 1.79
CA PRO A 24 -21.82 0.79 1.97
C PRO A 24 -22.67 0.60 3.24
N GLY A 25 -22.59 1.52 4.21
CA GLY A 25 -23.36 1.45 5.45
C GLY A 25 -24.76 2.09 5.38
N ASP A 26 -24.99 3.07 4.50
CA ASP A 26 -26.27 3.81 4.44
C ASP A 26 -26.97 3.72 3.08
N HIS A 27 -26.26 3.24 2.05
CA HIS A 27 -26.74 3.09 0.67
C HIS A 27 -27.29 4.38 0.04
N LYS A 28 -26.92 5.55 0.56
CA LYS A 28 -27.45 6.86 0.13
C LYS A 28 -26.36 7.89 -0.10
N THR A 29 -25.39 7.96 0.81
CA THR A 29 -24.32 8.96 0.71
C THR A 29 -23.39 8.61 -0.44
N LYS A 30 -23.11 9.56 -1.33
CA LYS A 30 -22.09 9.39 -2.38
C LYS A 30 -20.74 9.88 -1.87
N LEU A 31 -19.71 9.07 -2.04
CA LEU A 31 -18.34 9.39 -1.67
C LEU A 31 -17.49 9.43 -2.93
N ALA A 32 -16.79 10.53 -3.16
CA ALA A 32 -15.74 10.61 -4.16
C ALA A 32 -14.48 9.95 -3.58
N VAL A 33 -14.07 8.82 -4.16
CA VAL A 33 -12.87 8.06 -3.76
C VAL A 33 -11.92 7.93 -4.94
N PRO A 34 -10.59 7.77 -4.73
CA PRO A 34 -9.70 7.37 -5.80
C PRO A 34 -10.16 6.04 -6.41
N ARG A 35 -10.00 5.87 -7.73
CA ARG A 35 -10.41 4.64 -8.39
C ARG A 35 -9.75 3.42 -7.78
N PHE A 36 -10.53 2.39 -7.48
CA PHE A 36 -9.97 1.12 -7.10
C PHE A 36 -9.22 0.50 -8.29
N TRP A 37 -8.08 -0.12 -8.02
CA TRP A 37 -7.31 -0.86 -9.02
C TRP A 37 -8.06 -2.09 -9.57
N SER A 38 -9.12 -2.53 -8.89
CA SER A 38 -10.05 -3.57 -9.33
C SER A 38 -11.43 -3.38 -8.68
N ASP A 39 -12.50 -3.44 -9.48
CA ASP A 39 -13.89 -3.51 -9.01
C ASP A 39 -14.60 -4.70 -9.69
N PRO A 40 -15.17 -5.67 -8.95
CA PRO A 40 -15.16 -5.79 -7.48
C PRO A 40 -13.76 -6.05 -6.92
N VAL A 41 -13.48 -5.49 -5.74
CA VAL A 41 -12.22 -5.74 -5.00
C VAL A 41 -12.07 -7.24 -4.80
N HIS A 42 -11.14 -7.84 -5.54
CA HIS A 42 -10.83 -9.26 -5.55
C HIS A 42 -11.94 -10.23 -5.97
N ASP A 43 -13.12 -9.79 -6.41
CA ASP A 43 -14.22 -10.67 -6.85
C ASP A 43 -14.53 -11.82 -5.86
N ASN A 44 -14.33 -11.57 -4.56
CA ASN A 44 -14.36 -12.56 -3.46
C ASN A 44 -13.48 -13.81 -3.65
N LYS A 45 -12.47 -13.74 -4.53
CA LYS A 45 -11.52 -14.81 -4.81
C LYS A 45 -10.18 -14.50 -4.16
N LEU A 46 -9.58 -15.53 -3.56
CA LEU A 46 -8.20 -15.43 -3.11
C LEU A 46 -7.28 -15.26 -4.32
N MET A 47 -6.22 -14.47 -4.15
CA MET A 47 -5.15 -14.37 -5.14
C MET A 47 -4.51 -15.74 -5.36
N THR A 48 -4.09 -16.01 -6.61
CA THR A 48 -3.17 -17.13 -6.86
C THR A 48 -1.85 -16.87 -6.13
N ARG A 49 -1.13 -17.94 -5.80
CA ARG A 49 0.20 -17.83 -5.18
C ARG A 49 1.12 -16.92 -6.00
N ASP A 50 1.17 -17.10 -7.31
CA ASP A 50 2.05 -16.32 -8.19
C ASP A 50 1.72 -14.83 -8.16
N LEU A 51 0.42 -14.49 -8.17
CA LEU A 51 -0.03 -13.11 -8.04
C LEU A 51 0.31 -12.54 -6.66
N ALA A 52 0.08 -13.31 -5.59
CA ALA A 52 0.41 -12.88 -4.23
C ALA A 52 1.91 -12.62 -4.05
N MET A 53 2.77 -13.47 -4.64
CA MET A 53 4.23 -13.29 -4.58
C MET A 53 4.74 -12.16 -5.47
N SER A 54 3.97 -11.73 -6.49
CA SER A 54 4.31 -10.56 -7.31
C SER A 54 4.10 -9.22 -6.57
N ILE A 55 3.33 -9.24 -5.48
CA ILE A 55 3.02 -8.05 -4.68
C ILE A 55 4.13 -7.82 -3.67
N GLY A 56 4.61 -6.58 -3.60
CA GLY A 56 5.64 -6.15 -2.67
C GLY A 56 6.64 -5.23 -3.35
N SER A 57 7.24 -4.32 -2.57
CA SER A 57 8.21 -3.36 -3.08
C SER A 57 9.63 -3.62 -2.58
N CYS A 58 10.59 -3.08 -3.34
CA CYS A 58 11.99 -3.01 -2.96
C CYS A 58 12.36 -1.60 -2.53
N ILE A 59 13.40 -1.47 -1.70
CA ILE A 59 13.99 -0.17 -1.37
C ILE A 59 14.67 0.50 -2.57
N ALA A 60 15.13 -0.28 -3.55
CA ALA A 60 15.82 0.20 -4.74
C ALA A 60 15.08 -0.21 -6.03
N PRO A 61 15.00 0.69 -7.03
CA PRO A 61 14.42 0.37 -8.33
C PRO A 61 15.28 -0.64 -9.10
N ASP A 62 14.64 -1.36 -10.03
CA ASP A 62 15.37 -2.07 -11.08
C ASP A 62 15.87 -1.13 -12.19
N LYS A 63 16.44 -1.72 -13.24
CA LYS A 63 16.94 -1.01 -14.43
C LYS A 63 15.86 -0.16 -15.13
N ASN A 64 14.58 -0.47 -14.93
CA ASN A 64 13.45 0.21 -15.53
C ASN A 64 12.78 1.20 -14.57
N GLY A 65 13.35 1.42 -13.38
CA GLY A 65 12.76 2.29 -12.36
C GLY A 65 11.67 1.62 -11.52
N ASN A 66 11.38 0.32 -11.73
CA ASN A 66 10.30 -0.36 -11.03
C ASN A 66 10.76 -0.86 -9.65
N ILE A 67 9.96 -0.55 -8.64
CA ILE A 67 10.16 -1.01 -7.25
C ILE A 67 9.19 -2.12 -6.86
N ALA A 68 8.06 -2.31 -7.56
CA ALA A 68 7.15 -3.46 -7.35
C ALA A 68 7.69 -4.70 -8.03
N ARG A 69 8.55 -5.43 -7.31
CA ARG A 69 9.23 -6.63 -7.84
C ARG A 69 8.88 -7.89 -7.05
N GLY A 70 8.06 -7.79 -6.01
CA GLY A 70 7.61 -8.93 -5.23
C GLY A 70 8.77 -9.87 -4.85
N ASP A 71 8.67 -11.12 -5.28
CA ASP A 71 9.67 -12.15 -4.99
C ASP A 71 11.02 -11.99 -5.71
N ASP A 72 11.06 -11.32 -6.86
CA ASP A 72 12.31 -11.01 -7.58
C ASP A 72 13.20 -10.03 -6.80
N CYS A 73 12.64 -9.40 -5.77
CA CYS A 73 13.37 -8.56 -4.85
C CYS A 73 14.30 -9.39 -3.94
N PRO A 74 15.62 -9.08 -3.89
CA PRO A 74 16.50 -9.71 -2.92
C PRO A 74 15.98 -9.52 -1.50
N LYS A 75 16.03 -10.57 -0.67
CA LYS A 75 15.45 -10.54 0.70
C LYS A 75 15.93 -9.37 1.57
N LYS A 76 17.17 -8.93 1.38
CA LYS A 76 17.75 -7.78 2.09
C LYS A 76 17.16 -6.42 1.67
N ASP A 77 16.57 -6.35 0.47
CA ASP A 77 16.07 -5.11 -0.14
C ASP A 77 14.54 -5.03 -0.12
N ARG A 78 13.84 -6.09 0.33
CA ARG A 78 12.38 -6.13 0.46
C ARG A 78 11.89 -5.13 1.51
N THR A 79 10.83 -4.39 1.18
CA THR A 79 10.17 -3.51 2.14
C THR A 79 9.29 -4.29 3.12
N ILE A 80 8.98 -3.66 4.25
CA ILE A 80 8.13 -4.20 5.30
C ILE A 80 7.01 -3.19 5.53
N PHE A 81 5.78 -3.62 5.30
CA PHE A 81 4.60 -2.81 5.60
C PHE A 81 4.12 -3.10 7.03
N VAL A 82 3.91 -2.05 7.82
CA VAL A 82 3.46 -2.14 9.21
C VAL A 82 2.15 -1.39 9.34
N ALA A 83 1.04 -2.12 9.32
CA ALA A 83 -0.27 -1.54 9.60
C ALA A 83 -0.50 -1.45 11.12
N ILE A 84 -0.85 -0.25 11.61
CA ILE A 84 -1.16 -0.02 13.02
C ILE A 84 -2.65 0.31 13.15
N ALA A 85 -3.42 -0.62 13.72
CA ALA A 85 -4.80 -0.34 14.11
C ALA A 85 -4.81 0.48 15.40
N SER A 86 -5.18 1.75 15.31
CA SER A 86 -5.22 2.68 16.45
C SER A 86 -6.56 3.42 16.49
N TYR A 87 -7.19 3.46 17.67
CA TYR A 87 -8.42 4.22 17.90
C TYR A 87 -8.27 5.09 19.14
N ARG A 88 -8.25 6.42 18.95
CA ARG A 88 -8.09 7.43 20.01
C ARG A 88 -6.87 7.21 20.91
N ASP A 89 -5.82 6.57 20.39
CA ASP A 89 -4.56 6.36 21.11
C ASP A 89 -3.53 7.43 20.72
N TRP A 90 -3.35 8.41 21.62
CA TRP A 90 -2.38 9.50 21.47
C TRP A 90 -0.92 9.02 21.55
N GLN A 91 -0.68 7.81 22.08
CA GLN A 91 0.67 7.23 22.20
C GLN A 91 1.13 6.58 20.90
N CYS A 92 0.24 6.36 19.93
CA CYS A 92 0.56 5.75 18.64
C CYS A 92 1.74 6.44 17.93
N ARG A 93 1.91 7.76 18.07
CA ARG A 93 3.08 8.49 17.56
C ARG A 93 4.42 7.95 18.07
N PHE A 94 4.48 7.54 19.33
CA PHE A 94 5.69 6.95 19.92
C PHE A 94 5.92 5.53 19.43
N THR A 95 4.84 4.79 19.11
CA THR A 95 4.95 3.49 18.44
C THR A 95 5.59 3.65 17.07
N VAL A 96 5.13 4.62 16.28
CA VAL A 96 5.73 4.94 14.97
C VAL A 96 7.20 5.34 15.12
N GLU A 97 7.50 6.27 16.04
CA GLU A 97 8.88 6.70 16.31
C GLU A 97 9.78 5.54 16.76
N SER A 98 9.28 4.67 17.64
CA SER A 98 9.98 3.48 18.13
C SER A 98 10.31 2.51 17.00
N ILE A 99 9.38 2.29 16.07
CA ILE A 99 9.59 1.41 14.91
C ILE A 99 10.78 1.90 14.08
N PHE A 100 10.83 3.20 13.76
CA PHE A 100 11.92 3.75 12.93
C PHE A 100 13.25 3.85 13.68
N THR A 101 13.23 4.25 14.96
CA THR A 101 14.45 4.43 15.75
C THR A 101 15.14 3.12 16.14
N ARG A 102 14.39 2.03 16.26
CA ARG A 102 14.92 0.71 16.66
C ARG A 102 15.18 -0.24 15.51
N ALA A 103 14.64 0.02 14.32
CA ALA A 103 14.90 -0.81 13.15
C ALA A 103 16.39 -0.74 12.78
N THR A 104 17.01 -1.89 12.54
CA THR A 104 18.38 -1.95 11.99
C THR A 104 18.46 -1.38 10.57
N TYR A 105 17.35 -1.46 9.82
CA TYR A 105 17.22 -1.01 8.42
C TYR A 105 15.93 -0.20 8.25
N PRO A 106 15.84 1.01 8.82
CA PRO A 106 14.61 1.82 8.84
C PRO A 106 14.11 2.20 7.44
N GLU A 107 15.01 2.31 6.45
CA GLU A 107 14.69 2.59 5.05
C GLU A 107 13.83 1.51 4.38
N ARG A 108 13.72 0.32 4.99
CA ARG A 108 12.86 -0.78 4.54
C ARG A 108 11.43 -0.68 5.07
N VAL A 109 11.19 0.09 6.12
CA VAL A 109 9.89 0.15 6.80
C VAL A 109 8.95 1.14 6.12
N ARG A 110 7.69 0.75 5.94
CA ARG A 110 6.57 1.59 5.48
C ARG A 110 5.46 1.44 6.51
N VAL A 111 4.99 2.55 7.09
CA VAL A 111 3.90 2.60 8.07
C VAL A 111 2.70 3.27 7.42
#